data_AF-A0A8H9FUP3-F1
#
_entry.id   AF-A0A8H9FUP3-F1
#
_cell.length_a   1.000
_cell.length_b   1.000
_cell.length_c   1.000
_cell.angle_alpha   90.00
_cell.angle_beta   90.00
_cell.angle_gamma   90.00
#
_symmetry.space_group_name_H-M   'P 1'
#
loop_
_entity.id
_entity.type
_entity.pdbx_description
1 polymer ?
#
loop_
_entity_poly.entity_id
_entity_poly.type
_entity_poly.pdbx_seq_one_letter_code
_entity_poly.pdbx_strand_id
1 'polypeptide(L)'
;MGLFTFTFVNMAVYKSAPQEFLAGYEPSLATFAYYTSSSASFGEISALIPKGSLATAVNLLTGVGSGVIICMLIASVVLGFRQTREDEAATKQIEAMRREADEFEDRLAREYGLGPDELVRRLEELGVGFVKLIPFLFVRRPSSSQGRDGSTRA
;
A
#
# COMPACT_ATOMS: atom_id res chain seq x y z
N MET A 1 -23.18 11.83 0.98
CA MET A 1 -22.92 13.30 1.00
C MET A 1 -23.07 13.94 -0.38
N GLY A 2 -22.43 13.42 -1.44
CA GLY A 2 -22.48 14.05 -2.78
C GLY A 2 -23.89 14.32 -3.34
N LEU A 3 -24.80 13.35 -3.25
CA LEU A 3 -26.18 13.48 -3.74
C LEU A 3 -26.93 14.67 -3.13
N PHE A 4 -26.84 14.84 -1.81
CA PHE A 4 -27.46 15.97 -1.11
C PHE A 4 -26.87 17.30 -1.55
N THR A 5 -25.54 17.39 -1.72
CA THR A 5 -24.88 18.60 -2.21
C THR A 5 -25.41 18.99 -3.59
N PHE A 6 -25.49 18.04 -4.53
CA PHE A 6 -26.02 18.32 -5.87
C PHE A 6 -27.52 18.66 -5.85
N THR A 7 -28.30 18.06 -4.95
CA THR A 7 -29.71 18.43 -4.74
C THR A 7 -29.85 19.88 -4.26
N PHE A 8 -29.04 20.30 -3.28
CA PHE A 8 -29.05 21.69 -2.80
C PHE A 8 -28.56 22.68 -3.85
N VAL A 9 -27.55 22.33 -4.65
CA VAL A 9 -27.08 23.16 -5.77
C VAL A 9 -28.19 23.34 -6.81
N ASN A 10 -28.85 22.26 -7.24
CA ASN A 10 -29.97 22.36 -8.19
C ASN A 10 -31.12 23.22 -7.65
N MET A 11 -31.45 23.06 -6.36
CA MET A 11 -32.46 23.88 -5.70
C MET A 11 -32.04 25.37 -5.58
N ALA A 12 -30.76 25.64 -5.36
CA ALA A 12 -30.23 27.01 -5.34
C ALA A 12 -30.30 27.65 -6.73
N VAL A 13 -29.93 26.91 -7.78
CA VAL A 13 -30.04 27.38 -9.17
C VAL A 13 -31.49 27.69 -9.51
N TYR A 14 -32.43 26.81 -9.13
CA TYR A 14 -33.86 27.04 -9.32
C TYR A 14 -34.35 28.31 -8.61
N LYS A 15 -33.89 28.58 -7.38
CA LYS A 15 -34.23 29.82 -6.66
C LYS A 15 -33.63 31.08 -7.28
N SER A 16 -32.42 30.99 -7.87
CA SER A 16 -31.74 32.15 -8.46
C SER A 16 -32.18 32.45 -9.90
N ALA A 17 -32.53 31.41 -10.67
CA ALA A 17 -32.84 31.49 -12.09
C ALA A 17 -33.90 30.45 -12.45
N PRO A 18 -35.17 30.63 -12.03
CA PRO A 18 -36.24 29.65 -12.23
C PRO A 18 -36.54 29.37 -13.71
N GLN A 19 -36.24 30.31 -14.61
CA GLN A 19 -36.36 30.16 -16.06
C GLN A 19 -35.45 29.08 -16.67
N GLU A 20 -34.43 28.61 -15.94
CA GLU A 20 -33.51 27.57 -16.40
C GLU A 20 -34.16 26.16 -16.36
N PHE A 21 -35.28 26.00 -15.67
CA PHE A 21 -35.99 24.73 -15.52
C PHE A 21 -37.42 24.82 -16.06
N LEU A 22 -37.82 23.81 -16.85
CA LEU A 22 -39.22 23.56 -17.16
C LEU A 22 -39.76 22.58 -16.12
N ALA A 23 -40.58 23.10 -15.20
CA ALA A 23 -41.30 22.32 -14.20
C ALA A 23 -42.79 22.31 -14.55
N GLY A 24 -43.41 21.12 -14.63
CA GLY A 24 -44.85 20.98 -14.89
C GLY A 24 -45.74 21.32 -13.68
N TYR A 25 -45.15 21.37 -12.49
CA TYR A 25 -45.77 21.70 -11.20
C TYR A 25 -44.72 22.33 -10.28
N GLU A 26 -45.14 22.97 -9.18
CA GLU A 26 -44.22 23.58 -8.21
C GLU A 26 -43.29 22.51 -7.61
N PRO A 27 -41.97 22.56 -7.89
CA PRO A 27 -41.07 21.47 -7.55
C PRO A 27 -40.75 21.47 -6.05
N SER A 28 -40.93 20.31 -5.42
CA SER A 28 -40.60 20.08 -4.02
C SER A 28 -39.13 19.64 -3.86
N LEU A 29 -38.61 19.69 -2.63
CA LEU A 29 -37.26 19.17 -2.32
C LEU A 29 -37.13 17.68 -2.68
N ALA A 30 -38.20 16.90 -2.54
CA ALA A 30 -38.23 15.49 -2.97
C ALA A 30 -38.11 15.36 -4.50
N THR A 31 -38.71 16.26 -5.27
CA THR A 31 -38.59 16.32 -6.73
C THR A 31 -37.13 16.59 -7.15
N PHE A 32 -36.43 17.50 -6.45
CA PHE A 32 -35.01 17.76 -6.70
C PHE A 32 -34.11 16.59 -6.30
N ALA A 33 -34.40 15.90 -5.21
CA ALA A 33 -33.66 14.71 -4.80
C ALA A 33 -33.81 13.58 -5.82
N TYR A 34 -35.04 13.37 -6.33
CA TYR A 34 -35.33 12.40 -7.37
C TYR A 34 -34.65 12.77 -8.70
N TYR A 35 -34.75 14.05 -9.10
CA TYR A 35 -34.02 14.60 -10.25
C TYR A 35 -32.53 14.32 -10.15
N THR A 36 -31.90 14.69 -9.05
CA THR A 36 -30.46 14.47 -8.84
C THR A 36 -30.07 12.99 -8.91
N SER A 37 -30.92 12.11 -8.38
CA SER A 37 -30.70 10.66 -8.43
C SER A 37 -30.79 10.11 -9.84
N SER A 38 -31.75 10.57 -10.65
CA SER A 38 -31.87 10.20 -12.06
C SER A 38 -30.72 10.78 -12.88
N SER A 39 -30.38 12.04 -12.68
CA SER A 39 -29.24 12.73 -13.28
C SER A 39 -27.92 12.03 -13.02
N ALA A 40 -27.74 11.46 -11.82
CA ALA A 40 -26.56 10.67 -11.46
C ALA A 40 -26.42 9.39 -12.31
N SER A 41 -27.49 8.90 -12.93
CA SER A 41 -27.50 7.79 -13.88
C SER A 41 -27.66 8.25 -15.33
N PHE A 42 -27.44 9.54 -15.62
CA PHE A 42 -27.70 10.18 -16.91
C PHE A 42 -29.17 10.06 -17.40
N GLY A 43 -30.11 9.82 -16.48
CA GLY A 43 -31.53 9.76 -16.78
C GLY A 43 -32.21 11.12 -16.65
N GLU A 44 -33.21 11.37 -17.49
CA GLU A 44 -34.07 12.57 -17.42
C GLU A 44 -35.43 12.22 -16.83
N ILE A 45 -36.04 13.19 -16.11
CA ILE A 45 -37.36 13.01 -15.52
C ILE A 45 -38.29 14.07 -16.08
N SER A 46 -39.47 13.66 -16.57
CA SER A 46 -40.47 14.58 -17.13
C SER A 46 -41.00 15.62 -16.13
N ALA A 47 -40.74 15.41 -14.83
CA ALA A 47 -41.09 16.33 -13.75
C ALA A 47 -40.26 17.63 -13.76
N LEU A 48 -38.99 17.54 -14.16
CA LEU A 48 -38.05 18.65 -14.10
C LEU A 48 -37.05 18.52 -15.26
N ILE A 49 -37.24 19.35 -16.28
CA ILE A 49 -36.41 19.32 -17.48
C ILE A 49 -35.48 20.54 -17.46
N PRO A 50 -34.15 20.35 -17.47
CA PRO A 50 -33.21 21.45 -17.62
C PRO A 50 -33.36 22.04 -19.03
N LYS A 51 -33.69 23.33 -19.14
CA LYS A 51 -33.83 24.03 -20.42
C LYS A 51 -32.65 24.95 -20.70
N GLY A 52 -32.15 25.61 -19.66
CA GLY A 52 -31.08 26.57 -19.80
C GLY A 52 -29.68 25.94 -19.72
N SER A 53 -28.68 26.72 -20.12
CA SER A 53 -27.28 26.27 -20.22
C SER A 53 -26.68 25.97 -18.85
N LEU A 54 -27.13 26.66 -17.80
CA LEU A 54 -26.60 26.52 -16.45
C LEU A 54 -27.16 25.26 -15.78
N ALA A 55 -28.46 25.00 -15.93
CA ALA A 55 -29.08 23.76 -15.47
C ALA A 55 -28.49 22.52 -16.17
N THR A 56 -28.25 22.61 -17.48
CA THR A 56 -27.61 21.53 -18.25
C THR A 56 -26.18 21.26 -17.79
N ALA A 57 -25.39 22.32 -17.54
CA ALA A 57 -24.02 22.18 -17.03
C ALA A 57 -23.98 21.49 -15.66
N VAL A 58 -24.87 21.87 -14.74
CA VAL A 58 -24.99 21.24 -13.42
C VAL A 58 -25.42 19.79 -13.54
N ASN A 59 -26.35 19.47 -14.44
CA ASN A 59 -26.78 18.10 -14.71
C ASN A 59 -25.62 17.22 -15.20
N LEU A 60 -24.85 17.72 -16.17
CA LEU A 60 -23.66 17.03 -16.68
C LEU A 60 -22.59 16.83 -15.60
N LEU A 61 -22.31 17.85 -14.79
CA LEU A 61 -21.37 17.72 -13.67
C LEU A 61 -21.85 16.70 -12.64
N THR A 62 -23.17 16.62 -12.41
CA THR A 62 -23.77 15.64 -11.50
C THR A 62 -23.56 14.22 -12.04
N GLY A 63 -23.84 13.98 -13.33
CA GLY A 63 -23.66 12.67 -13.96
C GLY A 63 -22.19 12.24 -14.09
N VAL A 64 -21.30 13.15 -14.45
CA VAL A 64 -19.85 12.87 -14.49
C VAL A 64 -19.31 12.62 -13.08
N GLY A 65 -19.71 13.44 -12.11
CA GLY A 65 -19.30 13.30 -10.72
C GLY A 65 -19.75 11.98 -10.09
N SER A 66 -20.99 11.57 -10.31
CA SER A 66 -21.48 10.27 -9.86
C SER A 66 -20.75 9.11 -10.54
N GLY A 67 -20.50 9.20 -11.84
CA GLY A 67 -19.73 8.20 -12.60
C GLY A 67 -18.33 7.99 -12.04
N VAL A 68 -17.61 9.08 -11.73
CA VAL A 68 -16.28 9.01 -11.11
C VAL A 68 -16.34 8.33 -9.74
N ILE A 69 -17.33 8.64 -8.91
CA ILE A 69 -17.50 8.01 -7.60
C ILE A 69 -17.74 6.50 -7.74
N ILE A 70 -18.61 6.09 -8.67
CA ILE A 70 -18.88 4.67 -8.92
C ILE A 70 -17.60 3.96 -9.39
N CYS A 71 -16.87 4.53 -10.34
CA CYS A 71 -15.59 3.98 -10.80
C CYS A 71 -14.58 3.85 -9.65
N MET A 72 -14.50 4.85 -8.77
CA MET A 72 -13.61 4.82 -7.61
C MET A 72 -14.00 3.72 -6.61
N LEU A 73 -15.30 3.50 -6.40
CA LEU A 73 -15.79 2.40 -5.56
C LEU A 73 -15.44 1.04 -6.16
N ILE A 74 -15.67 0.84 -7.46
CA ILE A 74 -15.30 -0.40 -8.16
C ILE A 74 -13.79 -0.63 -8.05
N ALA A 75 -12.98 0.39 -8.33
CA ALA A 75 -11.53 0.31 -8.22
C ALA A 75 -11.09 -0.05 -6.79
N SER A 76 -11.71 0.54 -5.77
CA SER A 76 -11.40 0.25 -4.36
C SER A 76 -11.72 -1.19 -4.00
N VAL A 77 -12.85 -1.73 -4.47
CA VAL A 77 -13.22 -3.13 -4.26
C VAL A 77 -12.23 -4.07 -4.95
N VAL A 78 -11.89 -3.79 -6.21
CA VAL A 78 -10.93 -4.60 -6.99
C VAL A 78 -9.55 -4.58 -6.34
N LEU A 79 -9.07 -3.41 -5.91
CA LEU A 79 -7.80 -3.29 -5.20
C LEU A 79 -7.82 -4.00 -3.85
N GLY A 80 -8.93 -3.93 -3.12
CA GLY A 80 -9.11 -4.65 -1.85
C GLY A 80 -8.98 -6.17 -2.02
N PHE A 81 -9.64 -6.75 -3.04
CA PHE A 81 -9.50 -8.18 -3.33
C PHE A 81 -8.05 -8.57 -3.68
N ARG A 82 -7.35 -7.71 -4.41
CA ARG A 82 -5.96 -7.95 -4.76
C ARG A 82 -5.05 -7.89 -3.54
N GLN A 83 -5.26 -6.92 -2.66
CA GLN A 83 -4.54 -6.82 -1.38
C GLN A 83 -4.76 -8.05 -0.51
N THR A 84 -6.00 -8.53 -0.37
CA THR A 84 -6.29 -9.74 0.40
C THR A 84 -5.55 -10.96 -0.13
N ARG A 85 -5.45 -11.11 -1.46
CA ARG A 85 -4.67 -12.20 -2.07
C ARG A 85 -3.17 -12.07 -1.81
N GLU A 86 -2.63 -10.86 -1.87
CA GLU A 86 -1.21 -10.59 -1.58
C GLU A 86 -0.89 -10.88 -0.11
N ASP A 87 -1.77 -10.49 0.82
CA ASP A 87 -1.64 -10.77 2.25
C ASP A 87 -1.72 -12.27 2.57
N GLU A 88 -2.62 -13.00 1.90
CA GLU A 88 -2.72 -14.45 2.05
C GLU A 88 -1.45 -15.16 1.56
N ALA A 89 -0.87 -14.71 0.45
CA ALA A 89 0.39 -15.23 -0.07
C ALA A 89 1.57 -14.95 0.87
N ALA A 90 1.65 -13.74 1.41
CA ALA A 90 2.68 -13.38 2.40
C ALA A 90 2.57 -14.23 3.67
N THR A 91 1.35 -14.44 4.16
CA THR A 91 1.09 -15.28 5.34
C THR A 91 1.55 -16.72 5.10
N LYS A 92 1.24 -17.29 3.93
CA LYS A 92 1.68 -18.64 3.54
C LYS A 92 3.21 -18.75 3.46
N GLN A 93 3.89 -17.73 2.95
CA GLN A 93 5.35 -17.71 2.91
C GLN A 93 5.97 -17.66 4.31
N ILE A 94 5.41 -16.86 5.22
CA ILE A 94 5.86 -16.79 6.62
C ILE A 94 5.67 -18.14 7.31
N GLU A 95 4.53 -18.81 7.10
CA GLU A 95 4.29 -20.14 7.63
C GLU A 95 5.26 -21.19 7.07
N ALA A 96 5.57 -21.12 5.77
CA ALA A 96 6.56 -22.00 5.16
C ALA A 96 7.96 -21.78 5.76
N MET A 97 8.39 -20.52 5.91
CA MET A 97 9.66 -20.18 6.55
C MET A 97 9.73 -20.67 8.00
N ARG A 98 8.64 -20.57 8.76
CA ARG A 98 8.58 -21.11 10.13
C ARG A 98 8.75 -22.62 10.14
N ARG A 99 8.06 -23.35 9.25
CA ARG A 99 8.23 -24.81 9.14
C ARG A 99 9.66 -25.20 8.76
N GLU A 100 10.28 -24.50 7.82
CA GLU A 100 11.67 -24.76 7.46
C GLU A 100 12.63 -24.47 8.61
N ALA A 101 12.38 -23.40 9.39
CA ALA A 101 13.16 -23.09 10.59
C ALA A 101 13.02 -24.20 11.65
N ASP A 102 11.79 -24.65 11.91
CA ASP A 102 11.52 -25.74 12.85
C ASP A 102 12.18 -27.05 12.38
N GLU A 103 12.09 -27.39 11.08
CA GLU A 103 12.76 -28.58 10.53
C GLU A 103 14.29 -28.49 10.61
N PHE A 104 14.85 -27.30 10.42
CA PHE A 104 16.28 -27.07 10.52
C PHE A 104 16.75 -27.21 11.97
N GLU A 105 16.01 -26.66 12.92
CA GLU A 105 16.24 -26.84 14.36
C GLU A 105 16.19 -28.32 14.74
N ASP A 106 15.19 -29.06 14.24
CA ASP A 106 15.03 -30.48 14.48
C ASP A 106 16.19 -31.33 13.92
N ARG A 107 16.74 -30.93 12.76
CA ARG A 107 17.92 -31.58 12.16
C ARG A 107 19.17 -31.29 12.99
N LEU A 108 19.37 -30.04 13.40
CA LEU A 108 20.50 -29.66 14.26
C LEU A 108 20.46 -30.38 15.61
N ALA A 109 19.28 -30.47 16.22
CA ALA A 109 19.07 -31.19 17.47
C ALA A 109 19.37 -32.69 17.32
N ARG A 110 18.98 -33.31 16.20
CA ARG A 110 19.27 -34.74 15.94
C ARG A 110 20.72 -35.02 15.62
N GLU A 111 21.34 -34.19 14.79
CA GLU A 111 22.67 -34.44 14.24
C GLU A 111 23.78 -34.00 15.19
N TYR A 112 23.55 -32.94 15.97
CA TYR A 112 24.54 -32.37 16.89
C TYR A 112 24.12 -32.40 18.36
N GLY A 113 22.87 -32.76 18.69
CA GLY A 113 22.39 -32.78 20.08
C GLY A 113 22.26 -31.39 20.69
N LEU A 114 22.28 -30.33 19.87
CA LEU A 114 22.37 -28.93 20.31
C LEU A 114 21.17 -28.13 19.82
N GLY A 115 20.64 -27.28 20.69
CA GLY A 115 19.64 -26.28 20.31
C GLY A 115 20.26 -25.12 19.53
N PRO A 116 19.45 -24.34 18.79
CA PRO A 116 19.92 -23.28 17.90
C PRO A 116 20.70 -22.18 18.64
N ASP A 117 20.30 -21.83 19.86
CA ASP A 117 21.01 -20.86 20.71
C ASP A 117 22.42 -21.33 21.07
N GLU A 118 22.61 -22.63 21.33
CA GLU A 118 23.90 -23.20 21.69
C GLU A 118 24.83 -23.27 20.46
N LEU A 119 24.27 -23.43 19.26
CA LEU A 119 24.99 -23.34 17.99
C LEU A 119 25.48 -21.93 17.70
N VAL A 120 24.63 -20.92 17.90
CA VAL A 120 25.02 -19.50 17.79
C VAL A 120 26.14 -19.19 18.77
N ARG A 121 26.01 -19.62 20.04
CA ARG A 121 27.05 -19.38 21.04
C ARG A 121 28.38 -20.05 20.68
N ARG A 122 28.35 -21.28 20.16
CA ARG A 122 29.57 -21.97 19.69
C ARG A 122 30.18 -21.33 18.46
N LEU A 123 29.36 -20.81 17.54
CA LEU A 123 29.81 -20.04 16.38
C LEU A 123 30.46 -18.72 16.80
N GLU A 124 29.90 -18.03 17.79
CA GLU A 124 30.52 -16.84 18.38
C GLU A 124 31.84 -17.18 19.09
N GLU A 125 31.88 -18.24 19.89
CA GLU A 125 33.11 -18.70 20.57
C GLU A 125 34.21 -19.09 19.56
N LEU A 126 33.85 -19.78 18.46
CA LEU A 126 34.76 -20.11 17.36
C LEU A 126 35.21 -18.86 16.59
N GLY A 127 34.30 -17.94 16.28
CA GLY A 127 34.61 -16.68 15.60
C GLY A 127 35.57 -15.82 16.40
N VAL A 128 35.36 -15.69 17.71
CA VAL A 128 36.27 -15.00 18.62
C VAL A 128 37.62 -15.73 18.73
N GLY A 129 37.62 -17.06 18.68
CA GLY A 129 38.85 -17.88 18.62
C GLY A 129 39.68 -17.62 17.35
N PHE A 130 39.03 -17.55 16.18
CA PHE A 130 39.68 -17.21 14.91
C PHE A 130 40.22 -15.78 14.88
N VAL A 131 39.47 -14.82 15.41
CA VAL A 131 39.91 -13.41 15.54
C VAL A 131 41.14 -13.28 16.44
N LYS A 132 41.29 -14.13 17.47
CA LYS A 132 42.50 -14.18 18.32
C LYS A 132 43.67 -14.92 17.67
N LEU A 133 43.41 -15.88 16.80
CA LEU A 133 44.43 -16.63 16.05
C LEU A 133 45.13 -15.79 14.98
N ILE A 134 44.41 -14.87 14.33
CA ILE A 134 44.97 -13.97 13.29
C ILE A 134 46.15 -13.13 13.82
N PRO A 135 46.04 -12.37 14.92
CA PRO A 135 47.17 -11.61 15.46
C PRO A 135 48.27 -12.53 16.02
N PHE A 136 47.93 -13.69 16.58
CA PHE A 136 48.92 -14.65 17.08
C PHE A 136 49.82 -15.21 15.98
N LEU A 137 49.25 -15.52 14.81
CA LEU A 137 50.01 -15.95 13.63
C LEU A 137 50.87 -14.82 13.03
N PHE A 138 50.42 -13.57 13.14
CA PHE A 138 51.20 -12.40 12.67
C PHE A 138 52.37 -12.04 13.59
N VAL A 139 52.26 -12.28 14.90
CA VAL A 139 53.32 -12.00 15.88
C VAL A 139 54.49 -12.99 15.81
N ARG A 140 54.29 -14.18 15.23
CA ARG A 140 55.31 -15.24 15.15
C ARG A 140 56.01 -15.33 13.79
N ARG A 141 56.25 -14.20 13.09
CA ARG A 141 57.28 -14.16 12.05
C ARG A 141 58.66 -13.96 12.72
N PRO A 142 59.55 -14.96 12.70
CA PRO A 142 60.90 -14.79 13.23
C PRO A 142 61.66 -13.78 12.37
N SER A 143 62.01 -12.62 12.95
CA SER A 143 62.96 -11.68 12.37
C SER A 143 64.38 -12.22 12.57
N SER A 144 64.83 -13.08 11.68
CA SER A 144 66.20 -13.60 11.66
C SER A 144 66.88 -13.34 10.31
N SER A 145 67.52 -12.18 10.20
CA SER A 145 68.81 -11.94 9.52
C SER A 145 69.18 -10.46 9.74
N GLN A 146 69.73 -10.10 10.90
CA GLN A 146 71.13 -10.28 11.28
C GLN A 146 72.10 -9.67 10.25
N GLY A 147 72.58 -8.46 10.61
CA GLY A 147 73.99 -8.08 10.52
C GLY A 147 74.63 -7.98 9.14
N ARG A 148 74.73 -6.74 8.63
CA ARG A 148 75.86 -6.37 7.76
C ARG A 148 76.56 -5.18 8.40
N ASP A 149 77.38 -5.51 9.39
CA ASP A 149 78.31 -4.63 10.07
C ASP A 149 79.65 -4.61 9.29
N GLY A 150 80.28 -3.43 9.24
CA GLY A 150 81.73 -3.27 9.20
C GLY A 150 82.55 -3.63 7.93
N SER A 151 83.08 -2.57 7.31
CA SER A 151 84.54 -2.32 7.19
C SER A 151 85.34 -2.83 5.96
N THR A 152 86.18 -1.88 5.46
CA THR A 152 87.47 -2.03 4.74
C THR A 152 87.41 -2.56 3.30
N ARG A 153 87.93 -1.88 2.27
CA ARG A 153 89.32 -1.39 2.04
C ARG A 153 89.25 -0.20 1.04
N ALA A 154 90.02 0.88 1.22
CA ALA A 154 91.42 1.04 0.77
C ALA A 154 91.63 0.65 -0.69
#